data_AF-A0A645II73-F1
#
_entry.id   AF-A0A645II73-F1
#
_cell.length_a   1.000
_cell.length_b   1.000
_cell.length_c   1.000
_cell.angle_alpha   90.00
_cell.angle_beta   90.00
_cell.angle_gamma   90.00
#
_symmetry.space_group_name_H-M   'P 1'
#
loop_
_entity.id
_entity.type
_entity.pdbx_description
1 polymer ?
#
loop_
_entity_poly.entity_id
_entity_poly.type
_entity_poly.pdbx_seq_one_letter_code
_entity_poly.pdbx_strand_id
1 'polypeptide(L)' 'MLAELTLPLVKVGGVSIAYKGDAAEELLLARHALEVLHASAERVNVPSDYGVRELVIIAKHAATPKAYPRKAGTPAKKPL' A
#
# COMPACT_ATOMS: atom_id res chain seq x y z
N MET A 1 -0.82 0.57 6.58
CA MET A 1 0.57 0.74 7.11
C MET A 1 1.64 0.64 6.01
N LEU A 2 1.63 -0.38 5.15
CA LEU A 2 2.69 -0.57 4.14
C LEU A 2 2.75 0.56 3.10
N ALA A 3 1.60 1.01 2.58
CA ALA A 3 1.52 2.10 1.61
C ALA A 3 2.13 3.42 2.12
N GLU A 4 1.96 3.76 3.40
CA GLU A 4 2.50 4.99 4.00
C GLU A 4 4.03 5.00 4.06
N LEU A 5 4.65 3.82 4.16
CA LEU A 5 6.10 3.67 4.22
C LEU A 5 6.73 3.57 2.83
N THR A 6 6.05 2.94 1.87
CA THR A 6 6.60 2.70 0.53
C THR A 6 6.32 3.84 -0.44
N LEU A 7 5.12 4.43 -0.44
CA LEU A 7 4.73 5.47 -1.40
C LEU A 7 5.59 6.75 -1.36
N PRO A 8 6.10 7.23 -0.22
CA PRO A 8 7.03 8.36 -0.22
C PRO A 8 8.31 8.12 -1.03
N LEU A 9 8.75 6.86 -1.13
CA LEU A 9 9.96 6.46 -1.85
C LEU A 9 9.74 6.29 -3.37
N VAL A 10 8.48 6.17 -3.79
CA VAL A 10 8.10 5.96 -5.19
C VAL A 10 7.92 7.30 -5.89
N LYS A 11 8.44 7.44 -7.12
CA LYS A 11 8.19 8.62 -7.95
C LYS A 11 6.71 8.73 -8.34
N VAL A 12 6.22 9.94 -8.65
CA VAL A 12 4.87 10.10 -9.22
C VAL A 12 4.77 9.34 -10.55
N GLY A 13 3.69 8.60 -10.76
CA GLY A 13 3.51 7.67 -11.88
C GLY A 13 4.27 6.33 -11.71
N GLY A 14 4.98 6.15 -10.60
CA GLY A 14 5.63 4.89 -10.24
C GLY A 14 4.69 3.93 -9.52
N VAL A 15 5.21 2.73 -9.23
CA VAL A 15 4.44 1.65 -8.62
C VAL A 15 5.23 1.03 -7.46
N SER A 16 4.54 0.75 -6.36
CA SER A 16 5.02 -0.08 -5.25
C SER A 16 4.36 -1.45 -5.35
N ILE A 17 5.14 -2.53 -5.33
CA ILE A 17 4.60 -3.90 -5.38
C ILE A 17 4.90 -4.59 -4.06
N ALA A 18 3.87 -5.16 -3.44
CA ALA A 18 3.99 -5.93 -2.20
C ALA A 18 3.53 -7.37 -2.43
N TYR A 19 4.40 -8.33 -2.13
CA TYR A 19 4.08 -9.75 -2.19
C TYR A 19 3.53 -10.22 -0.84
N LYS A 20 2.30 -10.75 -0.83
CA LYS A 20 1.58 -11.12 0.39
C LYS A 20 0.74 -12.40 0.19
N GLY A 21 0.18 -12.90 1.28
CA GLY A 21 -0.93 -13.85 1.23
C GLY A 21 -2.23 -13.15 0.83
N ASP A 22 -3.37 -13.59 1.37
CA ASP A 22 -4.65 -12.90 1.16
C ASP A 22 -4.59 -11.46 1.70
N ALA A 23 -4.75 -10.49 0.80
CA ALA A 23 -4.70 -9.06 1.11
C ALA A 23 -6.08 -8.38 1.02
N ALA A 24 -7.17 -9.13 0.85
CA ALA A 24 -8.50 -8.57 0.62
C ALA A 24 -8.95 -7.62 1.76
N GLU A 25 -8.90 -8.10 3.00
CA GLU A 25 -9.30 -7.33 4.18
C GLU A 25 -8.35 -6.13 4.43
N GLU A 26 -7.05 -6.33 4.23
CA GLU A 26 -6.06 -5.26 4.39
C GLU A 26 -6.30 -4.11 3.40
N LEU A 27 -6.63 -4.41 2.14
CA LEU A 27 -6.95 -3.37 1.14
C LEU A 27 -8.24 -2.62 1.47
N LEU A 28 -9.26 -3.32 1.97
CA LEU A 28 -10.52 -2.69 2.39
C LEU A 28 -10.27 -1.65 3.49
N LEU A 29 -9.48 -2.02 4.50
CA LEU A 29 -9.10 -1.13 5.59
C LEU A 29 -8.17 0.00 5.11
N ALA A 30 -7.30 -0.26 4.13
CA ALA A 30 -6.35 0.71 3.61
C ALA A 30 -6.94 1.70 2.59
N ARG A 31 -8.22 1.60 2.23
CA ARG A 31 -8.83 2.45 1.19
C ARG A 31 -8.67 3.94 1.49
N HIS A 32 -8.95 4.35 2.72
CA HIS A 32 -8.78 5.74 3.14
C HIS A 32 -7.32 6.19 3.08
N ALA A 33 -6.38 5.33 3.52
CA ALA A 33 -4.95 5.60 3.40
C ALA A 33 -4.50 5.81 1.95
N LEU A 34 -5.00 5.00 1.02
CA LEU A 34 -4.67 5.10 -0.41
C LEU A 34 -5.17 6.42 -1.01
N GLU A 35 -6.40 6.84 -0.66
CA GLU A 35 -6.94 8.14 -1.06
C GLU A 35 -6.08 9.29 -0.54
N VAL A 36 -5.75 9.29 0.74
CA VAL A 36 -4.91 10.31 1.40
C VAL A 36 -3.50 10.38 0.80
N LEU A 37 -2.96 9.24 0.36
CA LEU A 37 -1.62 9.14 -0.23
C LEU A 37 -1.63 9.31 -1.76
N HIS A 38 -2.79 9.62 -2.35
CA HIS A 38 -3.00 9.78 -3.79
C HIS A 38 -2.55 8.55 -4.59
N ALA A 39 -3.00 7.37 -4.17
CA ALA A 39 -2.64 6.10 -4.77
C ALA A 39 -3.87 5.21 -4.98
N SER A 40 -3.76 4.24 -5.88
CA SER A 40 -4.72 3.14 -6.02
C SER A 40 -4.01 1.81 -5.86
N ALA A 41 -4.73 0.79 -5.38
CA ALA A 41 -4.20 -0.55 -5.24
C ALA A 41 -5.03 -1.54 -6.03
N GLU A 42 -4.36 -2.50 -6.66
CA GLU A 42 -4.96 -3.66 -7.29
C GLU A 42 -4.29 -4.94 -6.77
N ARG A 43 -5.01 -6.06 -6.87
CA ARG A 43 -4.55 -7.38 -6.44
C ARG A 43 -4.41 -8.28 -7.64
N VAL A 44 -3.28 -8.98 -7.71
CA VAL A 44 -3.01 -9.98 -8.74
C VAL A 44 -2.69 -11.29 -8.05
N ASN A 45 -3.47 -12.32 -8.32
CA ASN A 45 -3.21 -13.66 -7.81
C ASN A 45 -1.93 -14.22 -8.44
N VAL A 46 -1.08 -14.79 -7.60
CA VAL A 46 0.12 -15.52 -8.01
C VAL A 46 -0.13 -17.01 -7.77
N PRO A 47 -0.13 -17.84 -8.82
CA PRO A 47 -0.22 -19.29 -8.66
C PRO A 47 0.91 -19.78 -7.75
N SER A 48 0.58 -20.51 -6.69
CA SER A 48 1.57 -21.11 -5.81
C SER A 48 1.05 -22.40 -5.19
N ASP A 49 1.93 -23.39 -5.04
CA ASP A 49 1.58 -24.72 -4.53
C ASP A 49 1.41 -24.78 -3.00
N TYR A 50 1.67 -23.66 -2.32
CA TYR A 50 1.70 -23.57 -0.85
C TYR A 50 0.69 -22.55 -0.30
N GLY A 51 -0.42 -22.32 -1.03
CA GLY A 51 -1.57 -21.51 -0.61
C GLY A 51 -1.78 -20.23 -1.43
N VAL A 52 -2.70 -19.38 -0.97
CA VAL A 52 -3.01 -18.12 -1.66
C VAL A 52 -1.82 -17.17 -1.55
N ARG A 53 -1.39 -16.66 -2.70
CA ARG A 53 -0.38 -15.60 -2.82
C ARG A 53 -0.90 -14.54 -3.77
N GLU A 54 -0.73 -13.29 -3.38
CA GLU A 54 -1.17 -12.13 -4.14
C GLU A 54 -0.03 -11.11 -4.22
N LEU A 55 0.06 -10.43 -5.36
CA LEU A 55 0.78 -9.17 -5.50
C LEU A 55 -0.23 -8.04 -5.31
N VAL A 56 0.05 -7.18 -4.34
CA VAL A 56 -0.63 -5.91 -4.18
C VAL A 56 0.19 -4.85 -4.93
N ILE A 57 -0.36 -4.38 -6.04
CA ILE A 57 0.26 -3.38 -6.90
C ILE A 57 -0.36 -2.04 -6.54
N ILE A 58 0.46 -1.10 -6.06
CA ILE A 58 0.02 0.23 -5.62
C ILE A 58 0.60 1.28 -6.57
N ALA A 59 -0.26 1.89 -7.37
CA ALA A 59 0.11 2.96 -8.31
C ALA A 59 0.03 4.33 -7.62
N LYS A 60 1.09 5.13 -7.76
CA LYS A 60 1.16 6.49 -7.20
C LYS A 60 0.74 7.52 -8.23
N HIS A 61 -0.36 8.22 -7.98
CA HIS A 61 -0.94 9.18 -8.93
C HIS A 61 -0.44 10.60 -8.73
N ALA A 62 -0.10 10.98 -7.49
CA ALA A 62 0.42 12.31 -7.19
C ALA A 62 1.50 12.29 -6.11
N ALA A 63 2.09 13.45 -5.85
CA ALA A 63 3.05 13.60 -4.78
C ALA A 63 2.41 13.24 -3.43
N THR A 64 3.14 12.48 -2.62
CA THR A 64 2.70 12.14 -1.27
C THR A 64 2.68 13.42 -0.43
N PRO A 65 1.61 13.69 0.33
CA PRO A 65 1.56 14.89 1.16
C PRO A 65 2.72 14.93 2.16
N LYS A 66 3.28 16.11 2.41
CA LYS A 66 4.44 16.31 3.33
C LYS A 66 4.21 15.83 4.76
N ALA A 67 2.95 15.62 5.15
CA ALA A 67 2.59 15.05 6.44
C ALA A 67 2.96 13.56 6.57
N TYR A 68 3.35 12.90 5.48
CA TYR A 68 3.69 11.48 5.41
C TYR A 68 5.14 11.26 4.92
N PRO A 69 5.83 10.24 5.44
CA PRO A 69 5.37 9.32 6.48
C PRO A 69 5.27 10.02 7.85
N ARG A 70 4.27 9.65 8.66
CA ARG A 70 4.17 10.15 10.03
C ARG A 70 5.37 9.67 10.85
N LYS A 71 5.64 10.32 11.98
CA LYS A 71 6.74 9.93 12.89
C LYS A 71 6.76 8.43 13.14
N ALA A 72 7.96 7.86 13.21
CA ALA A 72 8.17 6.44 13.44
C ALA A 72 7.35 5.93 14.65
N GLY A 73 6.64 4.83 14.46
CA GLY A 73 5.74 4.24 15.46
C GLY A 73 4.28 4.73 15.40
N THR A 74 3.98 5.88 14.79
CA THR A 74 2.58 6.33 14.58
C THR A 74 1.83 5.49 13.53
N PRO A 75 2.43 5.11 12.37
CA PRO A 75 1.75 4.28 11.38
C PRO A 75 1.34 2.89 11.88
N ALA A 76 2.09 2.34 12.85
CA ALA A 76 1.79 1.04 13.46
C ALA A 76 0.73 1.12 14.56
N LYS A 77 0.67 2.24 15.31
CA LYS A 77 -0.28 2.45 16.41
C LYS A 77 -1.66 2.95 15.96
N LYS A 78 -1.73 3.71 14.86
CA LYS A 78 -2.97 4.25 14.30
C LYS A 78 -2.94 4.18 12.77
N PRO A 79 -3.34 3.02 12.20
CA PRO A 79 -3.49 2.88 10.77
C PRO A 79 -4.46 3.96 10.23
N LEU A 80 -4.12 4.49 9.06
CA LEU A 80 -5.07 5.23 8.23
C LEU A 80 -6.02 4.25 7.55
#